data_AF-A0A351Z233-F1
#
_entry.id   AF-A0A351Z233-F1
#
_cell.length_a   1.000
_cell.length_b   1.000
_cell.length_c   1.000
_cell.angle_alpha   90.00
_cell.angle_beta   90.00
_cell.angle_gamma   90.00
#
_symmetry.space_group_name_H-M   'P 1'
#
loop_
_entity.id
_entity.type
_entity.pdbx_description
1 polymer ?
#
loop_
_entity_poly.entity_id
_entity_poly.type
_entity_poly.pdbx_seq_one_letter_code
_entity_poly.pdbx_strand_id
1 'polypeptide(L)'
;MVVEGIFDGTAVRPLEPLELEPNQRVFIDIPQKKFSALEQQKIDEKIAAIDDIFGMLTPEEEKIYDETVSKKLNFNERITV
;
A
#
# COMPACT_ATOMS: atom_id res chain seq x y z
N MET A 1 13.59 -22.18 5.60
CA MET A 1 13.92 -21.46 6.85
C MET A 1 13.59 -20.00 6.63
N VAL A 2 12.80 -19.40 7.52
CA VAL A 2 12.52 -17.96 7.47
C VAL A 2 13.41 -17.30 8.51
N VAL A 3 14.15 -16.26 8.11
CA VAL A 3 15.07 -15.52 8.97
C VAL A 3 14.50 -14.12 9.11
N GLU A 4 14.33 -13.68 10.35
CA GLU A 4 13.85 -12.34 10.64
C GLU A 4 14.99 -11.33 10.55
N GLY A 5 14.69 -10.14 10.05
CA GLY A 5 15.67 -9.08 9.86
C GLY A 5 15.04 -7.70 9.91
N ILE A 6 15.86 -6.69 10.17
CA ILE A 6 15.44 -5.29 10.20
C ILE A 6 15.92 -4.62 8.91
N PHE A 7 15.03 -3.86 8.28
CA PHE A 7 15.39 -2.99 7.17
C PHE A 7 15.87 -1.63 7.70
N ASP A 8 17.12 -1.27 7.41
CA ASP A 8 17.74 -0.01 7.87
C ASP A 8 17.60 1.15 6.88
N GLY A 9 16.80 0.97 5.82
CA GLY A 9 16.65 1.91 4.72
C GLY A 9 17.55 1.61 3.52
N THR A 10 18.60 0.81 3.69
CA THR A 10 19.52 0.41 2.61
C THR A 10 19.56 -1.11 2.41
N ALA A 11 19.58 -1.88 3.49
CA ALA A 11 19.67 -3.33 3.46
C ALA A 11 18.82 -3.97 4.56
N VAL A 12 18.44 -5.23 4.33
CA VAL A 12 17.85 -6.09 5.36
C VAL A 12 18.99 -6.77 6.11
N ARG A 13 19.08 -6.51 7.41
CA ARG A 13 20.06 -7.14 8.30
C ARG A 13 19.38 -8.25 9.09
N PRO A 14 19.85 -9.50 9.00
CA PRO A 14 19.27 -10.58 9.78
C PRO A 14 19.55 -10.35 11.27
N LEU A 15 18.59 -10.71 12.12
CA LEU A 15 18.73 -10.61 13.58
C LEU A 15 19.69 -11.65 14.14
N GLU A 16 19.77 -12.79 13.46
CA GLU A 16 20.69 -13.88 13.78
C GLU A 16 21.77 -14.00 12.69
N PRO A 17 22.99 -14.43 13.03
CA PRO A 17 24.03 -14.68 12.04
C PRO A 17 23.55 -15.70 10.99
N LEU A 18 23.69 -15.33 9.71
CA LEU A 18 23.31 -16.18 8.59
C LEU A 18 24.52 -16.38 7.68
N GLU A 19 24.90 -17.64 7.47
CA GLU A 19 25.93 -18.01 6.52
C GLU A 19 25.28 -18.23 5.14
N LEU A 20 25.63 -17.36 4.18
CA LEU A 20 25.18 -17.44 2.80
C LEU A 20 26.37 -17.65 1.87
N GLU A 21 26.17 -18.43 0.81
CA GLU A 21 27.18 -18.60 -0.23
C GLU A 21 27.24 -17.36 -1.15
N PRO A 22 28.41 -17.08 -1.76
CA PRO A 22 28.51 -16.04 -2.77
C PRO A 22 27.50 -16.27 -3.91
N ASN A 23 26.77 -15.22 -4.30
CA ASN A 23 25.73 -15.26 -5.33
C ASN A 23 24.47 -16.07 -4.98
N GLN A 24 24.30 -16.48 -3.71
CA GLN A 24 23.06 -17.12 -3.27
C GLN A 24 21.89 -16.14 -3.34
N ARG A 25 20.79 -16.57 -3.96
CA ARG A 25 19.57 -15.77 -4.08
C ARG A 25 18.75 -15.90 -2.80
N VAL A 26 18.31 -14.75 -2.28
CA VAL A 26 17.41 -14.66 -1.12
C VAL A 26 16.14 -13.93 -1.52
N PHE A 27 15.02 -14.36 -0.95
CA PHE A 27 13.72 -13.73 -1.12
C PHE A 27 13.35 -13.03 0.19
N ILE A 28 12.97 -11.76 0.09
CA ILE A 28 12.55 -10.95 1.23
C ILE A 28 11.03 -10.88 1.18
N ASP A 29 10.38 -11.39 2.21
CA ASP A 29 8.94 -11.19 2.40
C ASP A 29 8.74 -10.07 3.43
N ILE A 30 8.04 -9.02 3.03
CA ILE A 30 7.72 -7.90 3.89
C ILE A 30 6.25 -8.08 4.29
N PRO A 31 5.96 -8.45 5.55
CA PRO A 31 4.58 -8.57 6.00
C PRO A 31 3.92 -7.20 5.85
N GLN A 32 2.95 -7.11 4.94
CA GLN A 32 2.19 -5.88 4.79
C GLN A 32 1.54 -5.56 6.13
N LYS A 33 1.62 -4.29 6.54
CA LYS A 33 0.98 -3.79 7.75
C LYS A 33 -0.50 -4.14 7.65
N LYS A 34 -0.94 -5.14 8.41
CA LYS A 34 -2.36 -5.38 8.61
C LYS A 34 -2.85 -4.18 9.40
N PHE A 35 -3.70 -3.36 8.78
CA PHE A 35 -4.42 -2.33 9.49
C PHE A 35 -5.06 -2.96 10.72
N SER A 36 -4.90 -2.32 11.88
CA SER A 36 -5.63 -2.73 13.06
C SER A 36 -7.14 -2.65 12.79
N ALA A 37 -7.96 -3.42 13.51
CA ALA A 37 -9.42 -3.38 13.33
C ALA A 37 -10.00 -1.96 13.42
N LEU A 38 -9.38 -1.09 14.24
CA LEU A 38 -9.77 0.30 14.40
C LEU A 38 -9.36 1.18 13.21
N GLU A 39 -8.23 0.90 12.58
CA GLU A 39 -7.81 1.56 11.33
C GLU A 39 -8.66 1.10 10.15
N GLN A 40 -8.98 -0.19 10.08
CA GLN A 40 -9.92 -0.75 9.10
C GLN A 40 -11.29 -0.10 9.22
N GLN A 41 -11.84 -0.01 10.43
CA GLN A 41 -13.13 0.64 10.65
C GLN A 41 -13.13 2.10 10.16
N LYS A 42 -12.07 2.86 10.42
CA LYS A 42 -11.94 4.23 9.92
C LYS A 42 -11.82 4.31 8.39
N ILE A 43 -11.21 3.30 7.76
CA ILE A 43 -11.14 3.20 6.31
C ILE A 43 -12.53 2.90 5.75
N ASP A 44 -13.25 1.95 6.34
CA ASP A 44 -14.60 1.56 5.93
C ASP A 44 -15.59 2.71 6.09
N GLU A 45 -15.53 3.47 7.19
CA GLU A 45 -16.33 4.68 7.40
C GLU A 45 -16.08 5.73 6.32
N LYS A 46 -14.82 5.90 5.89
CA LYS A 46 -14.47 6.83 4.82
C LYS A 46 -14.94 6.33 3.46
N ILE A 47 -14.87 5.03 3.20
CA ILE A 47 -15.38 4.43 1.96
C ILE A 47 -16.90 4.60 1.89
N ALA A 48 -17.62 4.30 2.97
CA ALA A 48 -19.07 4.48 3.03
C ALA A 48 -19.48 5.95 2.79
N ALA A 49 -18.75 6.91 3.38
CA ALA A 49 -19.01 8.32 3.13
C ALA A 49 -18.74 8.73 1.67
N ILE A 50 -17.77 8.10 1.02
CA ILE A 50 -17.49 8.31 -0.41
C ILE A 50 -18.64 7.72 -1.24
N ASP A 51 -19.05 6.47 -0.97
CA ASP A 51 -20.13 5.78 -1.68
C ASP A 51 -21.48 6.52 -1.55
N ASP A 52 -21.77 7.08 -0.37
CA ASP A 52 -22.95 7.92 -0.15
C ASP A 52 -22.92 9.19 -1.02
N ILE A 53 -21.73 9.79 -1.23
CA ILE A 53 -21.57 10.91 -2.15
C ILE A 53 -21.75 10.44 -3.59
N PHE A 54 -21.16 9.30 -3.98
CA PHE A 54 -21.34 8.71 -5.32
C PHE A 54 -22.80 8.45 -5.65
N GLY A 55 -23.56 7.87 -4.72
CA GLY A 55 -24.98 7.58 -4.92
C GLY A 55 -25.87 8.81 -5.06
N MET A 56 -25.37 10.01 -4.74
CA MET A 56 -26.07 11.29 -4.94
C MET A 56 -25.68 12.01 -6.24
N LEU A 57 -24.66 11.53 -6.95
CA LEU A 57 -24.21 12.13 -8.20
C LEU A 57 -25.14 11.74 -9.35
N THR A 58 -25.40 12.68 -10.25
CA THR A 58 -26.01 12.36 -11.53
C THR A 58 -25.00 11.63 -12.44
N PRO A 59 -25.45 10.86 -13.45
CA PRO A 59 -24.55 10.12 -14.33
C PRO A 59 -23.49 10.98 -15.06
N GLU A 60 -23.80 12.27 -15.27
CA GLU A 60 -22.85 13.23 -15.84
C GLU A 60 -21.76 13.65 -14.83
N GLU A 61 -22.11 13.77 -13.56
CA GLU A 61 -21.18 14.12 -12.48
C GLU A 61 -20.29 12.94 -12.07
N GLU A 62 -20.82 11.71 -12.08
CA GLU A 62 -20.03 10.48 -11.89
C GLU A 62 -18.89 10.39 -12.91
N LYS A 63 -19.20 10.65 -14.20
CA LYS A 63 -18.20 10.63 -15.28
C LYS A 63 -17.10 11.68 -15.09
N ILE A 64 -17.46 12.89 -14.65
CA ILE A 64 -16.48 13.96 -14.37
C ILE A 64 -15.60 13.57 -13.19
N TYR A 65 -16.16 12.94 -12.16
CA TYR A 65 -15.41 12.47 -11.01
C TYR A 65 -14.42 11.37 -11.39
N ASP A 66 -14.85 10.34 -12.12
CA ASP A 66 -13.99 9.24 -12.58
C ASP A 66 -12.81 9.73 -13.41
N GLU A 67 -13.05 10.68 -14.32
CA GLU A 67 -11.98 11.32 -15.10
C GLU A 67 -11.01 12.10 -14.19
N THR A 68 -11.52 12.75 -13.14
CA THR A 68 -10.72 13.57 -12.22
C THR A 68 -9.88 12.72 -11.27
N VAL A 69 -10.45 11.63 -10.74
CA VAL A 69 -9.74 10.68 -9.87
C VAL A 69 -8.69 9.90 -10.65
N SER A 70 -9.02 9.44 -11.86
CA SER A 70 -8.05 8.79 -12.74
C SER A 70 -6.87 9.71 -13.06
N LYS A 71 -7.10 11.01 -13.30
CA LYS A 71 -6.01 11.98 -13.51
C LYS A 71 -5.19 12.25 -12.25
N LYS A 72 -5.81 12.32 -11.06
CA LYS A 72 -5.10 12.53 -9.79
C LYS A 72 -4.27 11.32 -9.35
N LEU A 73 -4.78 10.09 -9.53
CA LEU A 73 -4.05 8.86 -9.19
C LEU A 73 -2.79 8.69 -10.05
N ASN A 74 -2.88 8.97 -11.36
CA ASN A 74 -1.73 8.98 -12.27
C ASN A 74 -0.68 10.06 -11.93
N PHE A 75 -1.04 11.08 -11.15
CA PHE A 75 -0.09 12.12 -10.72
C PHE A 75 0.80 11.65 -9.56
N ASN A 76 0.26 10.79 -8.68
CA ASN A 76 1.02 10.24 -7.56
C ASN A 76 1.97 9.10 -7.94
N GLU A 77 1.74 8.39 -9.05
CA GLU A 77 2.70 7.39 -9.56
C GLU A 77 3.97 8.01 -10.18
N ARG A 78 3.94 9.32 -10.49
CA ARG A 78 5.12 10.04 -11.01
C ARG A 78 6.02 10.64 -9.94
N ILE A 79 5.69 10.50 -8.67
CA ILE A 79 6.60 10.84 -7.57
C ILE A 79 7.32 9.55 -7.16
N THR A 80 8.18 9.07 -8.04
CA THR A 80 9.26 8.14 -7.68
C THR A 80 10.43 9.00 -7.19
N VAL A 81 10.69 8.96 -5.89
CA VAL A 81 11.99 9.35 -5.31
C VAL A 81 12.90 8.15 -5.35
#